data_AF-A0A838S1V6-F1
#
_entry.id   AF-A0A838S1V6-F1
#
_cell.length_a   1.000
_cell.length_b   1.000
_cell.length_c   1.000
_cell.angle_alpha   90.00
_cell.angle_beta   90.00
_cell.angle_gamma   90.00
#
_symmetry.space_group_name_H-M   'P 1'
#
loop_
_entity.id
_entity.type
_entity.pdbx_description
1 polymer ?
#
loop_
_entity_poly.entity_id
_entity_poly.type
_entity_poly.pdbx_seq_one_letter_code
_entity_poly.pdbx_strand_id
1 'polypeptide(L)'
;MLSAKSIATILAVAAVVALIVGCARRFTLNTDGGLVTLGDFPQLLSALSTTGGNGSFWVVLVPNTARDDGNYANLQYSIEGGRVGMDWVLLAKRNVEDKEAFTQFVTAAGATVTERVGNDVHYLRVSDRPDLAKLGQDFLQHFYHVGQEDKLQLIITDFELKPKTATKNI
;
A
#
# COMPACT_ATOMS: atom_id res chain seq x y z
N MET A 1 -42.35 21.74 23.54
CA MET A 1 -41.31 22.70 23.11
C MET A 1 -39.96 22.12 23.51
N LEU A 2 -39.07 21.86 22.54
CA LEU A 2 -37.69 21.46 22.83
C LEU A 2 -36.92 22.66 23.38
N SER A 3 -36.14 22.46 24.45
CA SER A 3 -35.34 23.53 25.03
C SER A 3 -34.21 23.94 24.07
N ALA A 4 -33.77 25.20 24.13
CA ALA A 4 -32.67 25.70 23.31
C ALA A 4 -31.38 24.86 23.44
N LYS A 5 -31.13 24.26 24.62
CA LYS A 5 -30.01 23.35 24.86
C LYS A 5 -30.15 22.04 24.08
N SER A 6 -31.36 21.50 23.98
CA SER A 6 -31.64 20.28 23.22
C SER A 6 -31.44 20.48 21.72
N ILE A 7 -31.74 21.66 21.19
CA ILE A 7 -31.53 22.00 19.78
C ILE A 7 -30.01 22.13 19.47
N ALA A 8 -29.25 22.78 20.36
CA ALA A 8 -27.81 22.95 20.20
C ALA A 8 -27.06 21.59 20.19
N THR A 9 -27.44 20.66 21.07
CA THR A 9 -26.82 19.32 21.10
C THR A 9 -27.10 18.53 19.82
N ILE A 10 -28.32 18.61 19.28
CA ILE A 10 -28.68 17.90 18.03
C ILE A 10 -27.88 18.45 16.85
N LEU A 11 -27.71 19.76 16.75
CA LEU A 11 -26.92 20.39 15.68
C LEU A 11 -25.44 20.04 15.77
N ALA A 12 -24.87 19.99 16.98
CA ALA A 12 -23.47 19.59 17.18
C ALA A 12 -23.23 18.13 16.75
N VAL A 13 -24.14 17.21 17.13
CA VAL A 13 -24.05 15.80 16.71
C VAL A 13 -24.21 15.66 15.20
N ALA A 14 -25.16 16.38 14.58
CA ALA A 14 -25.35 16.36 13.14
C ALA A 14 -24.12 16.89 12.38
N ALA A 15 -23.47 17.94 12.89
CA ALA A 15 -22.25 18.49 12.30
C ALA A 15 -21.07 17.52 12.40
N VAL A 16 -20.90 16.84 13.54
CA VAL A 16 -19.87 15.81 13.72
C VAL A 16 -20.13 14.62 12.81
N VAL A 17 -21.37 14.16 12.69
CA VAL A 17 -21.75 13.07 11.77
C VAL A 17 -21.51 13.51 10.31
N ALA A 18 -21.86 14.73 9.93
CA ALA A 18 -21.59 15.25 8.59
C ALA A 18 -20.09 15.41 8.31
N LEU A 19 -19.27 15.74 9.31
CA LEU A 19 -17.81 15.77 9.21
C LEU A 19 -17.24 14.36 9.06
N ILE A 20 -17.70 13.39 9.85
CA ILE A 20 -17.28 11.99 9.76
C ILE A 20 -17.68 11.39 8.42
N VAL A 21 -18.94 11.60 7.98
CA VAL A 21 -19.44 11.15 6.68
C VAL A 21 -18.78 11.91 5.54
N GLY A 22 -18.49 13.20 5.69
CA GLY A 22 -17.77 14.01 4.71
C GLY A 22 -16.30 13.61 4.57
N CYS A 23 -15.64 13.30 5.68
CA CYS A 23 -14.31 12.69 5.70
C CYS A 23 -14.35 11.28 5.08
N ALA A 24 -15.29 10.43 5.46
CA ALA A 24 -15.46 9.09 4.90
C ALA A 24 -15.80 9.11 3.39
N ARG A 25 -16.59 10.09 2.92
CA ARG A 25 -16.92 10.30 1.49
C ARG A 25 -15.78 10.97 0.72
N ARG A 26 -14.88 11.73 1.36
CA ARG A 26 -13.59 12.10 0.75
C ARG A 26 -12.65 10.89 0.66
N PHE A 27 -12.80 9.93 1.57
CA PHE A 27 -12.13 8.63 1.56
C PHE A 27 -12.82 7.55 0.72
N THR A 28 -13.78 7.90 -0.16
CA THR A 28 -13.99 7.11 -1.39
C THR A 28 -12.79 7.36 -2.32
N LEU A 29 -11.64 6.86 -1.89
CA LEU A 29 -10.43 6.72 -2.66
C LEU A 29 -10.80 5.85 -3.87
N ASN A 30 -10.49 6.33 -5.07
CA ASN A 30 -10.38 5.47 -6.25
C ASN A 30 -9.20 4.52 -6.00
N THR A 31 -9.42 3.48 -5.19
CA THR A 31 -8.37 2.56 -4.73
C THR A 31 -8.08 1.48 -5.76
N ASP A 32 -8.91 1.26 -6.76
CA ASP A 32 -8.67 0.21 -7.75
C ASP A 32 -7.67 0.71 -8.80
N GLY A 33 -6.39 0.45 -8.55
CA GLY A 33 -5.30 0.73 -9.49
C GLY A 33 -5.29 -0.25 -10.68
N GLY A 34 -6.21 -1.21 -10.73
CA GLY A 34 -6.32 -2.21 -11.77
C GLY A 34 -5.36 -3.38 -11.57
N LEU A 35 -4.88 -3.95 -12.68
CA LEU A 35 -3.96 -5.09 -12.69
C LEU A 35 -2.59 -4.65 -13.20
N VAL A 36 -1.54 -5.08 -12.51
CA VAL A 36 -0.13 -4.83 -12.88
C VAL A 36 0.67 -6.13 -12.91
N THR A 37 1.85 -6.08 -13.51
CA THR A 37 2.85 -7.15 -13.38
C THR A 37 4.07 -6.69 -12.60
N LEU A 38 4.98 -7.62 -12.30
CA LEU A 38 6.27 -7.29 -11.70
C LEU A 38 7.03 -6.22 -12.50
N GLY A 39 6.93 -6.24 -13.83
CA GLY A 39 7.57 -5.27 -14.72
C GLY A 39 7.13 -3.82 -14.52
N ASP A 40 5.96 -3.58 -13.90
CA ASP A 40 5.44 -2.24 -13.65
C ASP A 40 6.00 -1.59 -12.36
N PHE A 41 6.65 -2.36 -11.47
CA PHE A 41 7.14 -1.87 -10.17
C PHE A 41 8.09 -0.67 -10.28
N PRO A 42 9.08 -0.63 -11.20
CA PRO A 42 9.96 0.54 -11.33
C PRO A 42 9.18 1.81 -11.69
N GLN A 43 8.15 1.70 -12.53
CA GLN A 43 7.30 2.82 -12.90
C GLN A 43 6.43 3.27 -11.72
N LEU A 44 5.82 2.34 -10.98
CA LEU A 44 5.03 2.62 -9.79
C LEU A 44 5.86 3.32 -8.71
N LEU A 45 7.07 2.83 -8.45
CA LEU A 45 7.99 3.43 -7.49
C LEU A 45 8.45 4.83 -7.91
N SER A 46 8.70 5.02 -9.21
CA SER A 46 9.03 6.32 -9.79
C SER A 46 7.86 7.30 -9.65
N ALA A 47 6.64 6.89 -9.98
CA ALA A 47 5.45 7.73 -9.83
C ALA A 47 5.19 8.10 -8.37
N LEU A 48 5.30 7.14 -7.45
CA LEU A 48 5.19 7.37 -6.02
C LEU A 48 6.24 8.40 -5.56
N SER A 49 7.52 8.21 -5.89
CA SER A 49 8.59 9.11 -5.43
C SER A 49 8.54 10.52 -6.03
N THR A 50 7.95 10.69 -7.21
CA THR A 50 7.93 11.97 -7.92
C THR A 50 6.66 12.79 -7.68
N THR A 51 5.52 12.13 -7.45
CA THR A 51 4.21 12.78 -7.33
C THR A 51 3.54 12.56 -5.98
N GLY A 52 3.99 11.57 -5.22
CA GLY A 52 3.46 11.27 -3.89
C GLY A 52 3.99 12.22 -2.81
N GLY A 53 3.19 12.41 -1.77
CA GLY A 53 3.56 13.07 -0.52
C GLY A 53 3.69 12.07 0.61
N ASN A 54 3.97 12.56 1.83
CA ASN A 54 3.92 11.72 3.03
C ASN A 54 2.54 11.07 3.16
N GLY A 55 2.53 9.76 3.38
CA GLY A 55 1.31 8.95 3.47
C GLY A 55 0.80 8.41 2.13
N SER A 56 1.34 8.84 0.98
CA SER A 56 1.05 8.20 -0.30
C SER A 56 1.61 6.78 -0.34
N PHE A 57 0.87 5.85 -0.94
CA PHE A 57 1.30 4.46 -1.06
C PHE A 57 0.66 3.74 -2.26
N TRP A 58 1.27 2.63 -2.64
CA TRP A 58 0.62 1.59 -3.42
C TRP A 58 0.83 0.22 -2.79
N VAL A 59 -0.11 -0.68 -3.05
CA VAL A 59 -0.10 -2.07 -2.57
C VAL A 59 -0.35 -2.99 -3.74
N VAL A 60 0.39 -4.09 -3.82
CA VAL A 60 0.01 -5.23 -4.65
C VAL A 60 -0.50 -6.36 -3.79
N LEU A 61 -1.63 -6.95 -4.18
CA LEU A 61 -2.12 -8.21 -3.61
C LEU A 61 -1.60 -9.36 -4.46
N VAL A 62 -1.16 -10.44 -3.82
CA VAL A 62 -0.54 -11.59 -4.51
C VAL A 62 -1.55 -12.74 -4.62
N PRO A 63 -2.24 -12.91 -5.77
CA PRO A 63 -3.38 -13.84 -5.86
C PRO A 63 -2.97 -15.30 -5.72
N ASN A 64 -1.78 -15.68 -6.20
CA ASN A 64 -1.24 -17.05 -6.11
C ASN A 64 -0.97 -17.50 -4.67
N THR A 65 -1.07 -16.60 -3.69
CA THR A 65 -0.97 -16.92 -2.25
C THR A 65 -2.32 -17.13 -1.58
N ALA A 66 -3.42 -16.94 -2.33
CA ALA A 66 -4.76 -17.19 -1.83
C ALA A 66 -4.87 -18.65 -1.39
N ARG A 67 -4.98 -18.86 -0.07
CA ARG A 67 -5.40 -20.15 0.48
C ARG A 67 -6.93 -20.21 0.47
N ASP A 68 -7.46 -21.38 0.78
CA ASP A 68 -8.90 -21.59 1.00
C ASP A 68 -9.49 -20.69 2.11
N ASP A 69 -8.64 -19.99 2.88
CA ASP A 69 -9.02 -19.01 3.90
C ASP A 69 -9.16 -17.56 3.38
N GLY A 70 -8.95 -17.33 2.08
CA GLY A 70 -9.22 -16.06 1.41
C GLY A 70 -8.25 -14.91 1.70
N ASN A 71 -7.12 -15.17 2.37
CA ASN A 71 -6.14 -14.13 2.69
C ASN A 71 -5.00 -14.08 1.67
N TYR A 72 -4.82 -12.93 1.03
CA TYR A 72 -3.69 -12.64 0.14
C TYR A 72 -2.51 -12.07 0.93
N ALA A 73 -1.28 -12.43 0.53
CA ALA A 73 -0.13 -11.61 0.86
C ALA A 73 -0.28 -10.24 0.18
N ASN A 74 0.15 -9.18 0.86
CA ASN A 74 0.25 -7.86 0.27
C ASN A 74 1.64 -7.27 0.47
N LEU A 75 2.18 -6.64 -0.58
CA LEU A 75 3.42 -5.89 -0.52
C LEU A 75 3.10 -4.43 -0.80
N GLN A 76 3.54 -3.55 0.11
CA GLN A 76 3.26 -2.12 0.03
C GLN A 76 4.54 -1.34 -0.21
N TYR A 77 4.42 -0.20 -0.87
CA TYR A 77 5.44 0.86 -0.89
C TYR A 77 4.80 2.17 -0.49
N SER A 78 5.42 2.90 0.43
CA SER A 78 4.88 4.13 0.99
C SER A 78 5.93 5.20 1.24
N ILE A 79 5.49 6.46 1.35
CA ILE A 79 6.34 7.58 1.74
C ILE A 79 6.13 7.93 3.22
N GLU A 80 7.23 7.87 3.99
CA GLU A 80 7.29 8.33 5.37
C GLU A 80 8.48 9.27 5.55
N GLY A 81 8.25 10.45 6.14
CA GLY A 81 9.32 11.44 6.35
C GLY A 81 10.02 11.88 5.06
N GLY A 82 9.29 11.92 3.94
CA GLY A 82 9.78 12.26 2.62
C GLY A 82 10.60 11.16 1.94
N ARG A 83 10.63 9.95 2.51
CA ARG A 83 11.38 8.81 1.98
C ARG A 83 10.46 7.66 1.61
N VAL A 84 10.63 7.16 0.39
CA VAL A 84 10.00 5.92 -0.05
C VAL A 84 10.60 4.73 0.71
N GLY A 85 9.76 3.78 1.06
CA GLY A 85 10.16 2.50 1.65
C GLY A 85 9.26 1.38 1.16
N MET A 86 9.78 0.16 1.24
CA MET A 86 9.04 -1.08 1.03
C MET A 86 8.54 -1.57 2.39
N ASP A 87 7.24 -1.81 2.50
CA ASP A 87 6.56 -2.17 3.73
C ASP A 87 5.93 -3.58 3.63
N TRP A 88 6.18 -4.37 4.67
CA TRP A 88 5.49 -5.63 4.93
C TRP A 88 4.50 -5.42 6.08
N VAL A 89 3.24 -5.14 5.72
CA VAL A 89 2.20 -4.76 6.68
C VAL A 89 1.67 -5.98 7.41
N LEU A 90 1.84 -6.04 8.73
CA LEU A 90 1.47 -7.19 9.57
C LEU A 90 -0.02 -7.16 9.94
N LEU A 91 -0.87 -7.01 8.93
CA LEU A 91 -2.33 -7.00 9.05
C LEU A 91 -2.96 -8.26 8.47
N ALA A 92 -2.58 -8.60 7.24
CA ALA A 92 -3.04 -9.84 6.61
C ALA A 92 -2.39 -11.04 7.31
N LYS A 93 -3.18 -12.10 7.53
CA LYS A 93 -2.70 -13.34 8.16
C LYS A 93 -1.42 -13.86 7.49
N ARG A 94 -1.36 -13.81 6.17
CA ARG A 94 -0.19 -14.24 5.39
C ARG A 94 1.05 -13.42 5.69
N ASN A 95 0.91 -12.10 5.80
CA ASN A 95 2.02 -11.23 6.17
C ASN A 95 2.52 -11.50 7.60
N VAL A 96 1.63 -11.81 8.53
CA VAL A 96 2.01 -12.18 9.91
C VAL A 96 2.79 -13.49 9.93
N GLU A 97 2.30 -14.53 9.24
CA GLU A 97 2.95 -15.84 9.16
C GLU A 97 4.33 -15.77 8.49
N ASP A 98 4.44 -15.01 7.40
CA ASP A 98 5.67 -14.91 6.61
C ASP A 98 6.63 -13.80 7.11
N LYS A 99 6.35 -13.19 8.28
CA LYS A 99 7.17 -12.09 8.87
C LYS A 99 8.66 -12.45 8.94
N GLU A 100 8.96 -13.65 9.44
CA GLU A 100 10.35 -14.10 9.60
C GLU A 100 11.01 -14.37 8.25
N ALA A 101 10.29 -15.02 7.34
CA ALA A 101 10.77 -15.31 5.99
C ALA A 101 11.11 -14.02 5.21
N PHE A 102 10.24 -13.01 5.27
CA PHE A 102 10.51 -11.68 4.74
C PHE A 102 11.77 -11.06 5.35
N THR A 103 11.89 -11.11 6.68
CA THR A 103 13.03 -10.52 7.40
C THR A 103 14.34 -11.17 6.99
N GLN A 104 14.38 -12.50 6.94
CA GLN A 104 15.54 -13.28 6.53
C GLN A 104 15.94 -12.97 5.09
N PHE A 105 14.99 -12.92 4.16
CA PHE A 105 15.25 -12.62 2.75
C PHE A 105 15.85 -11.23 2.57
N VAL A 106 15.23 -10.22 3.15
CA VAL A 106 15.69 -8.83 3.03
C VAL A 106 17.08 -8.65 3.66
N THR A 107 17.30 -9.26 4.82
CA THR A 107 18.60 -9.20 5.51
C THR A 107 19.69 -9.93 4.70
N ALA A 108 19.37 -11.09 4.11
CA ALA A 108 20.29 -11.81 3.23
C ALA A 108 20.62 -11.02 1.95
N ALA A 109 19.69 -10.17 1.49
CA ALA A 109 19.94 -9.24 0.41
C ALA A 109 20.80 -8.02 0.84
N GLY A 110 21.14 -7.89 2.12
CA GLY A 110 21.97 -6.80 2.66
C GLY A 110 21.22 -5.53 3.01
N ALA A 111 19.89 -5.57 3.19
CA ALA A 111 19.11 -4.43 3.64
C ALA A 111 18.77 -4.51 5.13
N THR A 112 18.47 -3.36 5.74
CA THR A 112 18.02 -3.29 7.14
C THR A 112 16.50 -3.31 7.21
N VAL A 113 15.96 -4.22 8.02
CA VAL A 113 14.53 -4.28 8.34
C VAL A 113 14.28 -3.55 9.65
N THR A 114 13.38 -2.58 9.65
CA THR A 114 12.93 -1.89 10.87
C THR A 114 11.47 -2.14 11.12
N GLU A 115 11.11 -2.58 12.34
CA GLU A 115 9.70 -2.67 12.73
C GLU A 115 9.17 -1.28 13.12
N ARG A 116 7.96 -0.98 12.68
CA ARG A 116 7.27 0.30 12.86
C ARG A 116 5.81 0.07 13.22
N VAL A 117 5.18 1.12 13.74
CA VAL A 117 3.75 1.15 14.05
C VAL A 117 3.15 2.42 13.47
N GLY A 118 2.04 2.29 12.75
CA GLY A 118 1.33 3.39 12.11
C GLY A 118 -0.15 3.03 11.99
N ASN A 119 -1.04 3.95 12.37
CA ASN A 119 -2.49 3.69 12.47
C ASN A 119 -2.81 2.41 13.26
N ASP A 120 -2.11 2.18 14.37
CA ASP A 120 -2.22 0.98 15.23
C ASP A 120 -1.91 -0.37 14.54
N VAL A 121 -1.30 -0.34 13.35
CA VAL A 121 -0.86 -1.52 12.61
C VAL A 121 0.66 -1.61 12.63
N HIS A 122 1.17 -2.79 12.96
CA HIS A 122 2.61 -3.08 12.88
C HIS A 122 3.01 -3.39 11.43
N TYR A 123 4.21 -2.98 11.06
CA TYR A 123 4.78 -3.31 9.75
C TYR A 123 6.31 -3.35 9.81
N LEU A 124 6.91 -4.10 8.89
CA LEU A 124 8.34 -4.10 8.67
C LEU A 124 8.67 -3.18 7.49
N ARG A 125 9.61 -2.27 7.67
CA ARG A 125 10.01 -1.28 6.67
C ARG A 125 11.47 -1.44 6.25
N VAL A 126 11.69 -1.33 4.95
CA VAL A 126 13.00 -1.29 4.29
C VAL A 126 13.09 0.01 3.49
N SER A 127 14.10 0.85 3.77
CA SER A 127 14.22 2.17 3.13
C SER A 127 15.67 2.61 2.91
N ASP A 128 16.64 1.74 3.16
CA ASP A 128 18.07 2.01 3.09
C ASP A 128 18.69 1.62 1.73
N ARG A 129 17.86 1.21 0.76
CA ARG A 129 18.29 0.77 -0.57
C ARG A 129 17.74 1.62 -1.71
N PRO A 130 18.51 1.82 -2.79
CA PRO A 130 18.05 2.53 -3.98
C PRO A 130 17.18 1.66 -4.90
N ASP A 131 17.29 0.33 -4.82
CA ASP A 131 16.67 -0.65 -5.73
C ASP A 131 15.48 -1.38 -5.11
N LEU A 132 14.66 -0.68 -4.32
CA LEU A 132 13.50 -1.26 -3.61
C LEU A 132 12.54 -2.01 -4.54
N ALA A 133 12.30 -1.50 -5.75
CA ALA A 133 11.44 -2.17 -6.73
C ALA A 133 11.98 -3.57 -7.07
N LYS A 134 13.28 -3.70 -7.31
CA LYS A 134 13.92 -4.98 -7.59
C LYS A 134 13.87 -5.91 -6.38
N LEU A 135 14.11 -5.39 -5.18
CA LEU A 135 14.03 -6.18 -3.96
C LEU A 135 12.63 -6.79 -3.77
N GLY A 136 11.56 -6.02 -3.99
CA GLY A 136 10.21 -6.54 -3.89
C GLY A 136 9.84 -7.51 -5.02
N GLN A 137 10.30 -7.25 -6.25
CA GLN A 137 10.17 -8.21 -7.36
C GLN A 137 10.83 -9.55 -6.99
N ASP A 138 12.11 -9.53 -6.60
CA ASP A 138 12.88 -10.72 -6.26
C ASP A 138 12.22 -11.48 -5.09
N PHE A 139 11.69 -10.78 -4.09
CA PHE A 139 10.94 -11.38 -2.98
C PHE A 139 9.69 -12.13 -3.47
N LEU A 140 8.84 -11.47 -4.26
CA LEU A 140 7.60 -12.07 -4.78
C LEU A 140 7.89 -13.26 -5.72
N GLN A 141 8.94 -13.17 -6.53
CA GLN A 141 9.36 -14.29 -7.39
C GLN A 141 9.89 -15.47 -6.57
N HIS A 142 10.71 -15.20 -5.55
CA HIS A 142 11.36 -16.24 -4.76
C HIS A 142 10.36 -16.96 -3.83
N PHE A 143 9.56 -16.22 -3.07
CA PHE A 143 8.68 -16.78 -2.04
C PHE A 143 7.31 -17.20 -2.54
N TYR A 144 6.78 -16.48 -3.54
CA TYR A 144 5.41 -16.68 -4.02
C TYR A 144 5.34 -17.11 -5.48
N HIS A 145 6.50 -17.37 -6.10
CA HIS A 145 6.61 -17.86 -7.48
C HIS A 145 5.84 -17.00 -8.49
N VAL A 146 5.70 -15.71 -8.21
CA VAL A 146 5.02 -14.77 -9.12
C VAL A 146 5.85 -14.66 -10.40
N GLY A 147 5.24 -15.00 -11.54
CA GLY A 147 5.82 -14.84 -12.87
C GLY A 147 5.88 -13.38 -13.32
N GLN A 148 6.70 -13.10 -14.34
CA GLN A 148 6.81 -11.74 -14.92
C GLN A 148 5.51 -11.25 -15.59
N GLU A 149 4.65 -12.19 -16.02
CA GLU A 149 3.38 -11.91 -16.69
C GLU A 149 2.17 -12.04 -15.76
N ASP A 150 2.36 -12.51 -14.53
CA ASP A 150 1.29 -12.69 -13.55
C ASP A 150 0.65 -11.34 -13.21
N LYS A 151 -0.68 -11.33 -13.16
CA LYS A 151 -1.47 -10.14 -12.86
C LYS A 151 -1.71 -10.04 -11.37
N LEU A 152 -1.23 -8.95 -10.78
CA LEU A 152 -1.41 -8.59 -9.38
C LEU A 152 -2.44 -7.47 -9.28
N GLN A 153 -3.34 -7.57 -8.30
CA GLN A 153 -4.27 -6.49 -8.03
C GLN A 153 -3.51 -5.32 -7.38
N LEU A 154 -3.66 -4.13 -7.96
CA LEU A 154 -3.01 -2.91 -7.51
C LEU A 154 -4.01 -2.04 -6.75
N ILE A 155 -3.57 -1.54 -5.60
CA ILE A 155 -4.24 -0.49 -4.85
C ILE A 155 -3.33 0.73 -4.82
N ILE A 156 -3.87 1.92 -5.16
CA ILE A 156 -3.15 3.19 -5.12
C ILE A 156 -3.85 4.15 -4.18
N THR A 157 -3.07 4.98 -3.48
CA THR A 157 -3.57 6.09 -2.67
C THR A 157 -2.65 7.29 -2.79
N ASP A 158 -3.26 8.43 -3.11
CA ASP A 158 -2.67 9.77 -3.06
C ASP A 158 -1.39 9.99 -3.91
N PHE A 159 -1.30 9.41 -5.12
CA PHE A 159 -0.32 9.79 -6.14
C PHE A 159 -0.85 9.53 -7.57
N GLU A 160 -0.21 10.14 -8.57
CA GLU A 160 -0.64 10.03 -9.97
C GLU A 160 0.24 9.07 -10.77
N LEU A 161 -0.39 8.05 -11.36
CA LEU A 161 0.21 7.28 -12.44
C LEU A 161 0.05 8.04 -13.76
N LYS A 162 1.16 8.57 -14.29
CA LYS A 162 1.14 9.08 -15.67
C LYS A 162 0.80 7.92 -16.62
N PRO A 163 -0.16 8.09 -17.53
CA PRO A 163 -0.47 7.06 -18.52
C PRO A 163 0.80 6.70 -19.29
N LYS A 164 0.99 5.40 -19.55
CA LYS A 164 2.01 4.94 -20.50
C LYS A 164 1.67 5.60 -21.83
N THR A 165 2.43 6.61 -22.24
CA THR A 165 2.21 7.27 -23.54
C THR A 165 2.31 6.16 -24.57
N ALA A 166 1.19 5.83 -25.22
CA ALA A 166 1.20 4.83 -26.29
C ALA A 166 2.19 5.36 -27.33
N THR A 167 3.31 4.67 -27.50
CA THR A 167 4.24 4.93 -28.60
C THR A 167 3.43 4.73 -29.88
N LYS A 168 2.94 5.82 -30.47
CA LYS A 168 2.47 5.80 -31.85
C LYS A 168 3.73 5.51 -32.66
N ASN A 169 3.87 4.26 -33.09
CA ASN A 169 4.79 3.91 -34.16
C ASN A 169 4.34 4.75 -35.36
N ILE A 170 5.15 5.74 -35.72
CA ILE A 170 5.07 6.46 -36.99
C ILE A 170 5.99 5.72 -37.96
#